data_AF-A0A932Q4P4-F1
#
_entry.id   AF-A0A932Q4P4-F1
#
_cell.length_a   1.000
_cell.length_b   1.000
_cell.length_c   1.000
_cell.angle_alpha   90.00
_cell.angle_beta   90.00
_cell.angle_gamma   90.00
#
_symmetry.space_group_name_H-M   'P 1'
#
loop_
_entity.id
_entity.type
_entity.pdbx_description
1 polymer ?
#
loop_
_entity_poly.entity_id
_entity_poly.type
_entity_poly.pdbx_seq_one_letter_code
_entity_poly.pdbx_strand_id
1 'polypeptide(L)' 'NVTNSEFRSNHASNYLPIKAHLPEDKEETLHLIDLAIKNPSANFIRSESMRGL' A
#
# COMPACT_ATOMS: atom_id res chain seq x y z
N ASN A 1 -11.67 -13.75 11.89
CA ASN A 1 -10.30 -13.26 11.69
C ASN A 1 -9.72 -13.91 10.45
N VAL A 2 -9.04 -13.12 9.61
CA VAL A 2 -8.32 -13.62 8.44
C VAL A 2 -6.96 -14.10 8.91
N THR A 3 -6.52 -15.28 8.46
CA THR A 3 -5.27 -15.91 8.87
C THR A 3 -4.55 -16.53 7.68
N ASN A 4 -3.22 -16.54 7.69
CA ASN A 4 -2.37 -17.10 6.64
C ASN A 4 -2.72 -16.57 5.24
N SER A 5 -2.92 -15.27 5.12
CA SER A 5 -3.38 -14.63 3.89
C SER A 5 -2.45 -13.52 3.45
N GLU A 6 -2.14 -13.47 2.16
CA GLU A 6 -1.32 -12.41 1.57
C GLU A 6 -2.23 -11.31 1.02
N PHE A 7 -2.01 -10.07 1.49
CA PHE A 7 -2.65 -8.88 0.98
C PHE A 7 -1.68 -8.10 0.08
N ARG A 8 -2.13 -7.75 -1.12
CA ARG A 8 -1.34 -6.94 -2.07
C ARG A 8 -2.17 -5.81 -2.64
N SER A 9 -1.54 -4.66 -2.74
CA SER A 9 -2.05 -3.50 -3.47
C SER A 9 -0.99 -3.07 -4.47
N ASN A 10 -0.99 -3.67 -5.65
CA ASN A 10 0.00 -3.44 -6.71
C ASN A 10 -0.65 -3.00 -8.03
N HIS A 11 -1.90 -2.54 -8.01
CA HIS A 11 -2.61 -2.12 -9.21
C HIS A 11 -1.86 -0.96 -9.88
N ALA A 12 -1.75 -0.96 -11.21
CA ALA A 12 -1.01 0.06 -11.96
C ALA A 12 -1.55 1.49 -11.76
N SER A 13 -2.82 1.60 -11.34
CA SER A 13 -3.45 2.87 -10.96
C SER A 13 -3.33 3.21 -9.47
N ASN A 14 -2.77 2.31 -8.64
CA ASN A 14 -2.66 2.51 -7.21
C ASN A 14 -1.24 2.89 -6.80
N TYR A 15 -1.17 3.91 -5.96
CA TYR A 15 0.06 4.63 -5.73
C TYR A 15 0.92 4.04 -4.63
N LEU A 16 0.29 3.36 -3.67
CA LEU A 16 0.94 2.75 -2.53
C LEU A 16 1.09 1.24 -2.74
N PRO A 17 2.29 0.75 -3.11
CA PRO A 17 2.55 -0.67 -3.20
C PRO A 17 2.57 -1.27 -1.79
N ILE A 18 1.58 -2.12 -1.48
CA ILE A 18 1.51 -2.84 -0.19
C ILE A 18 1.72 -4.33 -0.45
N LYS A 19 2.51 -4.97 0.41
CA LYS A 19 2.58 -6.43 0.58
C LYS A 19 2.54 -6.72 2.08
N ALA A 20 1.56 -7.50 2.52
CA ALA A 20 1.36 -7.81 3.93
C ALA A 20 0.89 -9.26 4.10
N HIS A 21 1.36 -9.93 5.16
CA HIS A 21 0.89 -11.22 5.61
C HIS A 21 -0.03 -11.03 6.82
N LEU A 22 -1.27 -11.48 6.71
CA LEU A 22 -2.28 -11.31 7.76
C LEU A 22 -2.39 -12.58 8.63
N PRO A 23 -2.54 -12.42 9.96
CA PRO A 23 -2.80 -11.16 10.68
C PRO A 23 -1.54 -10.37 11.11
N GLU A 24 -0.34 -10.92 10.94
CA GLU A 24 0.91 -10.44 11.52
C GLU A 24 1.20 -8.97 11.17
N ASP A 25 1.01 -8.59 9.91
CA ASP A 25 1.36 -7.27 9.39
C ASP A 25 0.19 -6.27 9.41
N LYS A 26 -0.95 -6.65 10.02
CA LYS A 26 -2.21 -5.88 9.93
C LYS A 26 -2.05 -4.44 10.43
N GLU A 27 -1.52 -4.26 11.63
CA GLU A 27 -1.44 -2.94 12.26
C GLU A 27 -0.41 -2.05 11.57
N GLU A 28 0.73 -2.61 11.13
CA GLU A 28 1.73 -1.89 10.34
C GLU A 28 1.16 -1.45 8.99
N THR A 29 0.41 -2.33 8.32
CA THR A 29 -0.26 -2.03 7.06
C THR A 29 -1.28 -0.90 7.21
N LEU A 30 -2.07 -0.92 8.29
CA LEU A 30 -3.03 0.15 8.58
C LEU A 30 -2.32 1.48 8.83
N HIS A 31 -1.22 1.48 9.59
CA HIS A 31 -0.44 2.69 9.83
C HIS A 31 0.13 3.28 8.53
N LEU A 32 0.64 2.42 7.63
CA LEU A 32 1.18 2.82 6.34
C LEU A 32 0.09 3.46 5.44
N ILE A 33 -1.12 2.88 5.42
CA ILE A 33 -2.27 3.46 4.72
C ILE A 33 -2.62 4.84 5.30
N ASP A 34 -2.65 4.94 6.63
CA ASP A 34 -2.95 6.18 7.34
C ASP A 34 -1.95 7.31 7.02
N LEU A 35 -0.66 6.96 6.97
CA LEU A 35 0.41 7.90 6.61
C LEU A 35 0.27 8.40 5.17
N ALA A 36 -0.06 7.51 4.23
CA ALA A 36 -0.24 7.86 2.84
C ALA A 36 -1.46 8.77 2.61
N ILE A 37 -2.55 8.54 3.36
CA ILE A 37 -3.74 9.42 3.32
C ILE A 37 -3.41 10.80 3.90
N LYS A 38 -2.67 10.86 5.00
CA LYS A 38 -2.30 12.12 5.68
C LYS A 38 -1.24 12.92 4.92
N ASN A 39 -0.40 12.26 4.12
CA ASN A 39 0.72 12.89 3.41
C ASN A 39 0.73 12.53 1.91
N PRO A 40 -0.27 12.97 1.14
CA PRO A 40 -0.38 12.64 -0.28
C PRO A 40 0.76 13.20 -1.14
N SER A 41 1.49 14.21 -0.64
CA SER A 41 2.62 14.85 -1.32
C SER A 41 3.98 14.21 -1.01
N ALA A 42 4.07 13.38 0.02
CA ALA A 42 5.27 12.58 0.26
C ALA A 42 5.30 11.49 -0.82
N ASN A 43 6.44 11.30 -1.48
CA ASN A 43 6.70 10.44 -2.65
C ASN A 43 6.36 8.93 -2.50
N PHE A 44 5.38 8.55 -1.68
CA PHE A 44 4.75 7.24 -1.65
C PHE A 44 4.06 6.89 -2.96
N ILE A 45 3.80 7.90 -3.79
CA ILE A 45 3.09 7.85 -5.07
C ILE A 45 4.11 7.77 -6.20
N ARG A 46 4.06 6.71 -7.02
CA ARG A 46 4.88 6.65 -8.25
C ARG A 46 4.55 7.84 -9.17
N SER A 47 5.61 8.54 -9.62
CA SER A 47 5.54 9.61 -10.63
C SER A 47 4.74 9.20 -11.85
N GLU A 48 3.99 10.14 -12.45
CA GLU A 48 3.14 9.89 -13.62
C GLU A 48 3.89 9.22 -14.78
N SER A 49 5.16 9.58 -14.96
CA SER A 49 6.05 9.02 -15.97
C SER A 49 6.38 7.53 -15.80
N MET A 50 6.21 6.97 -14.59
CA MET A 50 6.42 5.54 -14.30
C MET A 50 5.13 4.72 -14.41
N ARG A 51 4.01 5.36 -14.75
CA ARG A 51 2.71 4.71 -15.01
C ARG A 51 2.60 4.36 -16.50
N GLY A 52 3.57 3.59 -16.99
CA GLY A 52 3.47 2.98 -18.32
C GLY A 52 2.27 2.04 -18.38
N LEU A 53 1.49 2.15 -19.46
CA LEU A 53 0.24 1.42 -19.74
C LEU A 53 0.37 -0.10 -19.60
#